data_AF-D2Y3M7-F1
#
_entry.id   AF-D2Y3M7-F1
#
_cell.length_a   1.000
_cell.length_b   1.000
_cell.length_c   1.000
_cell.angle_alpha   90.00
_cell.angle_beta   90.00
_cell.angle_gamma   90.00
#
_symmetry.space_group_name_H-M   'P 1'
#
loop_
_entity.id
_entity.type
_entity.pdbx_description
1 polymer ?
#
loop_
_entity_poly.entity_id
_entity_poly.type
_entity_poly.pdbx_seq_one_letter_code
_entity_poly.pdbx_strand_id
1 'polypeptide(L)'
;QMRPDGTAMDENPAPDAEEYFATALLFASNRWGNGKGIYDYKKEAFAILDAMKNRKPITGPVNKDKRKTTLHSLFNAEHKMVRFTPDADNFAKNGDHTDPSYHLPAFYDLWAAWGPEADRAFWAEAAKVSRDYFVKVTHPKTGLAPDYANFDGTPKAASWDAGTANFRQDAFRTA
;
A
#
# COMPACT_ATOMS: atom_id res chain seq x y z
N GLN A 1 -5.56 6.03 11.30
CA GLN A 1 -6.86 5.66 11.94
C GLN A 1 -7.51 6.88 12.60
N MET A 2 -8.84 7.02 12.54
CA MET A 2 -9.58 8.19 13.04
C MET A 2 -10.66 7.80 14.06
N ARG A 3 -10.94 8.68 15.01
CA ARG A 3 -12.16 8.63 15.84
C ARG A 3 -13.38 9.09 15.03
N PRO A 4 -14.62 8.74 15.45
CA PRO A 4 -15.83 9.20 14.78
C PRO A 4 -15.99 10.73 14.69
N ASP A 5 -15.34 11.49 15.58
CA ASP A 5 -15.34 12.96 15.58
C ASP A 5 -14.31 13.59 14.65
N GLY A 6 -13.54 12.78 13.91
CA GLY A 6 -12.48 13.24 13.03
C GLY A 6 -11.14 13.50 13.71
N THR A 7 -10.97 13.17 14.99
CA THR A 7 -9.66 13.23 15.65
C THR A 7 -8.80 12.05 15.24
N ALA A 8 -7.58 12.31 14.75
CA ALA A 8 -6.60 11.25 14.45
C ALA A 8 -6.20 10.46 15.71
N MET A 9 -6.23 9.14 15.58
CA MET A 9 -5.61 8.20 16.54
C MET A 9 -4.24 7.76 16.07
N ASP A 10 -4.09 7.58 14.75
CA ASP A 10 -2.82 7.37 14.08
C ASP A 10 -2.85 8.12 12.75
N GLU A 11 -1.83 8.94 12.50
CA GLU A 11 -1.66 9.74 11.28
C GLU A 11 -0.96 8.96 10.16
N ASN A 12 -0.40 7.79 10.46
CA ASN A 12 0.18 6.92 9.44
C ASN A 12 -0.92 6.28 8.56
N PRO A 13 -0.66 6.13 7.25
CA PRO A 13 -1.58 5.45 6.34
C PRO A 13 -1.51 3.92 6.52
N ALA A 14 -2.60 3.25 6.12
CA ALA A 14 -2.64 1.82 5.84
C ALA A 14 -2.69 1.69 4.30
N PRO A 15 -1.58 1.31 3.64
CA PRO A 15 -1.39 1.51 2.20
C PRO A 15 -2.48 0.95 1.30
N ASP A 16 -3.12 -0.17 1.66
CA ASP A 16 -4.24 -0.73 0.90
C ASP A 16 -5.36 0.28 0.69
N ALA A 17 -5.68 1.08 1.71
CA ALA A 17 -6.72 2.11 1.60
C ALA A 17 -6.39 3.13 0.49
N GLU A 18 -5.14 3.61 0.39
CA GLU A 18 -4.73 4.53 -0.67
C GLU A 18 -4.84 3.90 -2.06
N GLU A 19 -4.55 2.60 -2.20
CA GLU A 19 -4.71 1.86 -3.46
C GLU A 19 -6.18 1.78 -3.89
N TYR A 20 -7.07 1.50 -2.93
CA TYR A 20 -8.53 1.51 -3.17
C TYR A 20 -9.04 2.92 -3.48
N PHE A 21 -8.60 3.95 -2.75
CA PHE A 21 -9.01 5.34 -3.03
C PHE A 21 -8.59 5.78 -4.42
N ALA A 22 -7.34 5.57 -4.81
CA ALA A 22 -6.85 5.92 -6.14
C ALA A 22 -7.65 5.22 -7.25
N THR A 23 -7.90 3.91 -7.09
CA THR A 23 -8.64 3.13 -8.08
C THR A 23 -10.12 3.53 -8.16
N ALA A 24 -10.77 3.74 -7.01
CA ALA A 24 -12.16 4.17 -6.97
C ALA A 24 -12.34 5.55 -7.62
N LEU A 25 -11.40 6.48 -7.41
CA LEU A 25 -11.40 7.79 -8.06
C LEU A 25 -11.19 7.69 -9.58
N LEU A 26 -10.30 6.80 -10.06
CA LEU A 26 -10.18 6.53 -11.50
C LEU A 26 -11.48 5.97 -12.09
N PHE A 27 -12.15 5.06 -11.40
CA PHE A 27 -13.48 4.58 -11.82
C PHE A 27 -14.52 5.70 -11.83
N ALA A 28 -14.57 6.54 -10.79
CA ALA A 28 -15.47 7.69 -10.74
C ALA A 28 -15.24 8.64 -11.92
N SER A 29 -13.98 8.96 -12.24
CA SER A 29 -13.60 9.74 -13.41
C SER A 29 -14.13 9.14 -14.71
N ASN A 30 -13.94 7.84 -14.90
CA ASN A 30 -14.36 7.13 -16.11
C ASN A 30 -15.88 6.93 -16.22
N ARG A 31 -16.61 6.90 -15.09
CA ARG A 31 -18.07 6.71 -15.08
C ARG A 31 -18.85 8.02 -15.12
N TRP A 32 -18.37 9.05 -14.43
CA TRP A 32 -19.12 10.29 -14.18
C TRP A 32 -18.44 11.55 -14.71
N GLY A 33 -17.23 11.44 -15.25
CA GLY A 33 -16.41 12.59 -15.63
C GLY A 33 -15.80 13.29 -14.41
N ASN A 34 -15.03 14.35 -14.66
CA ASN A 34 -14.35 15.11 -13.60
C ASN A 34 -15.10 16.41 -13.29
N GLY A 35 -15.33 16.66 -12.00
CA GLY A 35 -15.89 17.91 -11.48
C GLY A 35 -14.84 18.98 -11.20
N LYS A 36 -15.03 19.74 -10.11
CA LYS A 36 -14.09 20.77 -9.63
C LYS A 36 -13.64 20.48 -8.21
N GLY A 37 -12.47 21.00 -7.82
CA GLY A 37 -11.92 20.80 -6.47
C GLY A 37 -11.74 19.31 -6.18
N ILE A 38 -12.22 18.85 -5.02
CA ILE A 38 -12.13 17.44 -4.60
C ILE A 38 -12.93 16.47 -5.48
N TYR A 39 -13.81 16.98 -6.35
CA TYR A 39 -14.57 16.17 -7.30
C TYR A 39 -13.89 16.06 -8.67
N ASP A 40 -12.70 16.63 -8.85
CA ASP A 40 -11.84 16.31 -9.99
C ASP A 40 -11.13 14.97 -9.74
N TYR A 41 -11.90 13.88 -9.91
CA TYR A 41 -11.48 12.55 -9.45
C TYR A 41 -10.16 12.09 -10.07
N LYS A 42 -9.93 12.37 -11.36
CA LYS A 42 -8.68 12.01 -12.02
C LYS A 42 -7.48 12.72 -11.41
N LYS A 43 -7.62 14.02 -11.14
CA LYS A 43 -6.57 14.81 -10.50
C LYS A 43 -6.26 14.28 -9.09
N GLU A 44 -7.29 14.02 -8.29
CA GLU A 44 -7.10 13.50 -6.93
C GLU A 44 -6.49 12.08 -6.96
N ALA A 45 -6.93 11.20 -7.87
CA ALA A 45 -6.33 9.89 -8.05
C ALA A 45 -4.84 9.98 -8.40
N PHE A 46 -4.48 10.88 -9.31
CA PHE A 46 -3.09 11.08 -9.73
C PHE A 46 -2.22 11.62 -8.60
N ALA A 47 -2.75 12.52 -7.77
CA ALA A 47 -2.05 13.02 -6.60
C ALA A 47 -1.76 11.90 -5.58
N ILE A 48 -2.72 10.99 -5.36
CA ILE A 48 -2.52 9.83 -4.49
C ILE A 48 -1.49 8.87 -5.09
N LEU A 49 -1.58 8.53 -6.38
CA LEU A 49 -0.61 7.66 -7.06
C LEU A 49 0.82 8.22 -7.00
N ASP A 50 0.98 9.53 -7.23
CA ASP A 50 2.26 10.22 -7.10
C ASP A 50 2.80 10.14 -5.66
N ALA A 51 1.95 10.39 -4.66
CA ALA A 51 2.36 10.29 -3.26
C ALA A 51 2.74 8.85 -2.86
N MET A 52 2.03 7.84 -3.37
CA MET A 52 2.34 6.43 -3.09
C MET A 52 3.72 6.02 -3.63
N LYS A 53 4.11 6.52 -4.81
CA LYS A 53 5.34 6.10 -5.51
C LYS A 53 6.52 7.06 -5.35
N ASN A 54 6.29 8.36 -5.55
CA ASN A 54 7.34 9.35 -5.77
C ASN A 54 7.64 10.23 -4.55
N ARG A 55 6.87 10.10 -3.45
CA ARG A 55 7.08 10.90 -2.24
C ARG A 55 8.48 10.65 -1.66
N LYS A 56 9.25 11.73 -1.54
CA LYS A 56 10.54 11.71 -0.83
C LYS A 56 10.32 11.48 0.67
N PRO A 57 11.30 10.90 1.40
CA PRO A 57 11.18 10.74 2.84
C PRO A 57 10.94 12.08 3.54
N ILE A 58 9.94 12.13 4.44
CA ILE A 58 9.62 13.32 5.22
C ILE A 58 9.74 12.99 6.69
N THR A 59 10.61 13.72 7.39
CA THR A 59 10.74 13.64 8.84
C THR A 59 9.89 14.73 9.49
N GLY A 60 9.01 14.36 10.41
CA GLY A 60 8.16 15.32 11.09
C GLY A 60 7.58 14.76 12.39
N PRO A 61 6.95 15.64 13.20
CA PRO A 61 6.13 15.19 14.30
C PRO A 61 4.89 14.46 13.79
N VAL A 62 4.46 13.45 14.54
CA VAL A 62 3.21 12.73 14.35
C VAL A 62 2.49 12.53 15.69
N ASN A 63 1.20 12.25 15.64
CA ASN A 63 0.34 11.98 16.80
C ASN A 63 0.34 13.13 17.81
N LYS A 64 0.08 14.36 17.34
CA LYS A 64 0.12 15.61 18.14
C LYS A 64 1.49 15.82 18.82
N ASP A 65 2.56 15.76 18.04
CA ASP A 65 3.95 15.99 18.46
C ASP A 65 4.50 14.99 19.49
N LYS A 66 3.80 13.88 19.76
CA LYS A 66 4.24 12.86 20.72
C LYS A 66 5.39 11.98 20.20
N ARG A 67 5.56 11.93 18.89
CA ARG A 67 6.60 11.13 18.22
C ARG A 67 7.13 11.91 17.03
N LYS A 68 8.41 11.75 16.73
CA LYS A 68 9.04 12.24 15.51
C LYS A 68 9.51 11.03 14.71
N THR A 69 9.05 10.89 13.48
CA THR A 69 9.45 9.78 12.59
C THR A 69 9.68 10.28 11.17
N THR A 70 10.28 9.42 10.35
CA THR A 70 10.40 9.59 8.91
C THR A 70 9.44 8.65 8.20
N LEU A 71 8.59 9.19 7.33
CA LEU A 71 7.73 8.40 6.46
C LEU A 71 8.27 8.39 5.03
N HIS A 72 8.36 7.20 4.46
CA HIS A 72 8.80 6.94 3.09
C HIS A 72 7.61 6.86 2.10
N SER A 73 7.88 6.61 0.82
CA SER A 73 6.86 6.25 -0.18
C SER A 73 6.16 4.94 0.21
N LEU A 74 4.90 4.76 -0.19
CA LEU A 74 4.12 3.55 0.11
C LEU A 74 4.56 2.34 -0.70
N PHE A 75 5.23 2.55 -1.84
CA PHE A 75 5.89 1.48 -2.59
C PHE A 75 7.40 1.47 -2.36
N ASN A 76 7.98 0.27 -2.25
CA ASN A 76 9.40 0.07 -2.32
C ASN A 76 9.85 0.12 -3.80
N ALA A 77 10.76 1.06 -4.11
CA ALA A 77 11.19 1.32 -5.48
C ALA A 77 12.12 0.23 -6.07
N GLU A 78 12.81 -0.52 -5.21
CA GLU A 78 13.69 -1.63 -5.61
C GLU A 78 12.87 -2.89 -5.90
N HIS A 79 11.99 -3.27 -4.97
CA HIS A 79 11.17 -4.47 -5.10
C HIS A 79 9.92 -4.28 -5.96
N LYS A 80 9.48 -3.04 -6.24
CA LYS A 80 8.22 -2.71 -6.93
C LYS A 80 6.99 -3.27 -6.21
N MET A 81 7.04 -3.32 -4.88
CA MET A 81 5.98 -3.84 -4.03
C MET A 81 5.45 -2.76 -3.11
N VAL A 82 4.16 -2.81 -2.80
CA VAL A 82 3.55 -2.01 -1.73
C VAL A 82 4.21 -2.41 -0.39
N ARG A 83 4.37 -1.46 0.52
CA ARG A 83 4.88 -1.68 1.87
C ARG A 83 3.70 -1.95 2.81
N PHE A 84 3.95 -2.63 3.92
CA PHE A 84 2.97 -2.71 5.02
C PHE A 84 2.71 -1.32 5.64
N THR A 85 3.76 -0.49 5.76
CA THR A 85 3.69 0.89 6.26
C THR A 85 4.86 1.71 5.73
N PRO A 86 4.76 3.05 5.63
CA PRO A 86 5.90 3.91 5.29
C PRO A 86 6.84 4.25 6.45
N ASP A 87 6.55 3.79 7.68
CA ASP A 87 7.20 4.26 8.90
C ASP A 87 8.63 3.70 9.09
N ALA A 88 9.63 4.58 9.09
CA ALA A 88 11.03 4.22 9.31
C ALA A 88 11.29 3.55 10.68
N ASP A 89 10.52 3.92 11.71
CA ASP A 89 10.63 3.26 13.03
C ASP A 89 10.18 1.80 12.95
N ASN A 90 9.20 1.49 12.09
CA ASN A 90 8.81 0.12 11.82
C ASN A 90 9.91 -0.61 11.06
N PHE A 91 10.53 0.02 10.06
CA PHE A 91 11.63 -0.59 9.32
C PHE A 91 12.81 -0.93 10.24
N ALA A 92 13.15 -0.08 11.19
CA ALA A 92 14.23 -0.34 12.13
C ALA A 92 13.97 -1.56 13.04
N LYS A 93 12.70 -1.83 13.39
CA LYS A 93 12.32 -2.91 14.31
C LYS A 93 11.97 -4.21 13.59
N ASN A 94 11.34 -4.09 12.44
CA ASN A 94 10.71 -5.19 11.72
C ASN A 94 11.28 -5.39 10.32
N GLY A 95 12.25 -4.58 9.89
CA GLY A 95 12.67 -4.54 8.50
C GLY A 95 11.59 -3.92 7.62
N ASP A 96 11.99 -3.54 6.41
CA ASP A 96 11.06 -3.16 5.37
C ASP A 96 10.37 -4.42 4.81
N HIS A 97 9.03 -4.41 4.78
CA HIS A 97 8.23 -5.59 4.45
C HIS A 97 6.87 -5.18 3.88
N THR A 98 6.10 -6.19 3.46
CA THR A 98 4.81 -6.05 2.81
C THR A 98 3.74 -6.91 3.49
N ASP A 99 2.53 -6.87 2.94
CA ASP A 99 1.36 -7.63 3.35
C ASP A 99 0.75 -8.23 2.07
N PRO A 100 0.65 -9.57 1.93
CA PRO A 100 0.11 -10.20 0.72
C PRO A 100 -1.28 -9.72 0.34
N SER A 101 -2.11 -9.34 1.31
CA SER A 101 -3.45 -8.83 1.07
C SER A 101 -3.49 -7.44 0.44
N TYR A 102 -2.38 -6.70 0.46
CA TYR A 102 -2.26 -5.37 -0.14
C TYR A 102 -1.80 -5.45 -1.61
N HIS A 103 -1.36 -6.61 -2.09
CA HIS A 103 -0.95 -6.75 -3.48
C HIS A 103 -2.17 -6.76 -4.41
N LEU A 104 -2.38 -5.68 -5.17
CA LEU A 104 -3.58 -5.51 -6.03
C LEU A 104 -3.20 -5.42 -7.52
N PRO A 105 -2.64 -6.47 -8.15
CA PRO A 105 -2.15 -6.39 -9.53
C PRO A 105 -3.23 -5.99 -10.55
N ALA A 106 -4.50 -6.31 -10.29
CA ALA A 106 -5.60 -5.86 -11.13
C ALA A 106 -5.76 -4.32 -11.11
N PHE A 107 -5.54 -3.67 -9.96
CA PHE A 107 -5.56 -2.22 -9.87
C PHE A 107 -4.32 -1.62 -10.54
N TYR A 108 -3.18 -2.27 -10.37
CA TYR A 108 -1.91 -1.80 -10.93
C TYR A 108 -1.93 -1.84 -12.47
N ASP A 109 -2.58 -2.82 -13.08
CA ASP A 109 -2.84 -2.84 -14.53
C ASP A 109 -3.65 -1.62 -14.97
N LEU A 110 -4.66 -1.23 -14.19
CA LEU A 110 -5.47 -0.03 -14.47
C LEU A 110 -4.63 1.25 -14.32
N TRP A 111 -3.72 1.31 -13.35
CA TRP A 111 -2.83 2.46 -13.17
C TRP A 111 -1.78 2.53 -14.29
N ALA A 112 -1.33 1.38 -14.80
CA ALA A 112 -0.49 1.31 -15.99
C ALA A 112 -1.23 1.78 -17.25
N ALA A 113 -2.55 1.58 -17.34
CA ALA A 113 -3.35 2.02 -18.49
C ALA A 113 -3.81 3.48 -18.38
N TRP A 114 -4.25 3.91 -17.20
CA TRP A 114 -4.99 5.16 -16.99
C TRP A 114 -4.26 6.18 -16.13
N GLY A 115 -3.25 5.75 -15.38
CA GLY A 115 -2.45 6.59 -14.48
C GLY A 115 -1.53 7.59 -15.21
N PRO A 116 -0.77 8.38 -14.44
CA PRO A 116 0.22 9.33 -14.96
C PRO A 116 1.22 8.63 -15.89
N GLU A 117 1.42 9.18 -17.09
CA GLU A 117 2.22 8.53 -18.14
C GLU A 117 3.64 8.18 -17.69
N ALA A 118 4.29 9.08 -16.94
CA ALA A 118 5.64 8.89 -16.42
C ALA A 118 5.79 7.66 -15.48
N ASP A 119 4.69 7.19 -14.90
CA ASP A 119 4.70 6.12 -13.89
C ASP A 119 4.11 4.80 -14.39
N ARG A 120 3.54 4.76 -15.60
CA ARG A 120 2.85 3.57 -16.14
C ARG A 120 3.74 2.33 -16.19
N ALA A 121 5.01 2.49 -16.57
CA ALA A 121 5.96 1.39 -16.62
C ALA A 121 6.20 0.76 -15.23
N PHE A 122 6.27 1.60 -14.18
CA PHE A 122 6.41 1.11 -12.81
C PHE A 122 5.18 0.31 -12.38
N TRP A 123 3.97 0.78 -12.69
CA TRP A 123 2.75 0.08 -12.32
C TRP A 123 2.57 -1.25 -13.06
N ALA A 124 2.96 -1.30 -14.34
CA ALA A 124 2.98 -2.55 -15.10
C ALA A 124 3.96 -3.57 -14.49
N GLU A 125 5.13 -3.10 -14.05
CA GLU A 125 6.12 -3.95 -13.38
C GLU A 125 5.63 -4.41 -12.01
N ALA A 126 5.05 -3.52 -11.20
CA ALA A 126 4.45 -3.85 -9.92
C ALA A 126 3.34 -4.90 -10.07
N ALA A 127 2.50 -4.79 -11.11
CA ALA A 127 1.47 -5.77 -11.42
C ALA A 127 2.05 -7.16 -11.72
N LYS A 128 3.15 -7.23 -12.48
CA LYS A 128 3.87 -8.49 -12.73
C LYS A 128 4.48 -9.04 -11.44
N VAL A 129 5.17 -8.19 -10.69
CA VAL A 129 5.84 -8.58 -9.44
C VAL A 129 4.85 -9.13 -8.42
N SER A 130 3.68 -8.52 -8.25
CA SER A 130 2.65 -9.01 -7.33
C SER A 130 2.11 -10.39 -7.73
N ARG A 131 1.92 -10.65 -9.02
CA ARG A 131 1.52 -12.00 -9.50
C ARG A 131 2.59 -13.04 -9.18
N ASP A 132 3.85 -12.71 -9.46
CA ASP A 132 4.98 -13.58 -9.12
C ASP A 132 5.10 -13.77 -7.59
N TYR A 133 4.76 -12.75 -6.81
CA TYR A 133 4.78 -12.76 -5.35
C TYR A 133 3.74 -13.69 -4.75
N PHE A 134 2.51 -13.72 -5.26
CA PHE A 134 1.47 -14.64 -4.79
C PHE A 134 1.89 -16.11 -4.85
N VAL A 135 2.62 -16.50 -5.91
CA VAL A 135 3.15 -17.87 -6.05
C VAL A 135 4.20 -18.18 -4.96
N LYS A 136 4.97 -17.18 -4.51
CA LYS A 136 6.01 -17.34 -3.49
C LYS A 136 5.45 -17.36 -2.08
N VAL A 137 4.52 -16.46 -1.78
CA VAL A 137 4.06 -16.18 -0.42
C VAL A 137 2.95 -17.11 0.06
N THR A 138 2.21 -17.72 -0.88
CA THR A 138 1.16 -18.69 -0.53
C THR A 138 1.76 -20.08 -0.32
N HIS A 139 1.26 -20.79 0.69
CA HIS A 139 1.72 -22.13 0.99
C HIS A 139 1.30 -23.13 -0.13
N PRO A 140 2.23 -23.91 -0.72
CA PRO A 140 1.99 -24.64 -1.97
C PRO A 140 0.95 -25.76 -1.88
N LYS A 141 0.59 -26.20 -0.66
CA LYS A 141 -0.44 -27.22 -0.45
C LYS A 141 -1.81 -26.65 -0.10
N THR A 142 -1.86 -25.49 0.54
CA THR A 142 -3.09 -24.96 1.14
C THR A 142 -3.56 -23.68 0.47
N GLY A 143 -2.70 -23.00 -0.30
CA GLY A 143 -2.97 -21.69 -0.87
C GLY A 143 -3.05 -20.55 0.16
N LEU A 144 -2.81 -20.82 1.44
CA LEU A 144 -2.91 -19.82 2.50
C LEU A 144 -1.67 -18.92 2.52
N ALA A 145 -1.88 -17.61 2.64
CA ALA A 145 -0.84 -16.61 2.89
C ALA A 145 -0.79 -16.21 4.38
N PRO A 146 0.34 -15.68 4.88
CA PRO A 146 0.37 -14.97 6.16
C PRO A 146 -0.29 -13.59 6.04
N ASP A 147 -0.64 -12.96 7.17
CA ASP A 147 -1.02 -11.53 7.18
C ASP A 147 0.17 -10.69 6.69
N TYR A 148 1.35 -10.79 7.32
CA TYR A 148 2.53 -10.02 6.91
C TYR A 148 3.62 -10.93 6.33
N ALA A 149 4.38 -10.39 5.36
CA ALA A 149 5.48 -11.11 4.74
C ALA A 149 6.60 -10.19 4.27
N ASN A 150 7.82 -10.71 4.19
CA ASN A 150 8.95 -10.02 3.58
C ASN A 150 8.78 -9.97 2.06
N PHE A 151 9.53 -9.11 1.37
CA PHE A 151 9.47 -8.99 -0.10
C PHE A 151 9.91 -10.26 -0.85
N ASP A 152 10.63 -11.17 -0.19
CA ASP A 152 11.00 -12.47 -0.75
C ASP A 152 9.89 -13.53 -0.65
N GLY A 153 8.79 -13.23 0.07
CA GLY A 153 7.64 -14.11 0.28
C GLY A 153 7.69 -14.90 1.58
N THR A 154 8.72 -14.74 2.41
CA THR A 154 8.77 -15.40 3.73
C THR A 154 7.83 -14.72 4.74
N PRO A 155 7.11 -15.47 5.59
CA PRO A 155 6.23 -14.88 6.60
C PRO A 155 6.96 -13.93 7.56
N LYS A 156 6.30 -12.84 7.95
CA LYS A 156 6.85 -11.82 8.82
C LYS A 156 6.12 -11.79 10.16
N ALA A 157 6.82 -12.16 11.23
CA ALA A 157 6.38 -11.92 12.61
C ALA A 157 6.77 -10.50 13.03
N ALA A 158 5.79 -9.61 13.15
CA ALA A 158 6.01 -8.26 13.67
C ALA A 158 6.33 -8.29 15.18
N SER A 159 7.15 -7.34 15.63
CA SER A 159 7.62 -7.24 17.01
C SER A 159 6.50 -7.07 18.05
N TRP A 160 5.32 -6.61 17.61
CA TRP A 160 4.15 -6.40 18.47
C TRP A 160 3.13 -7.55 18.43
N ASP A 161 3.20 -8.42 17.42
CA ASP A 161 2.33 -9.60 17.30
C ASP A 161 2.98 -10.64 16.39
N ALA A 162 3.50 -11.72 17.00
CA ALA A 162 4.06 -12.86 16.26
C ALA A 162 3.00 -13.59 15.40
N GLY A 163 1.72 -13.38 15.70
CA GLY A 163 0.58 -13.92 14.98
C GLY A 163 0.48 -13.50 13.52
N THR A 164 1.08 -12.36 13.17
CA THR A 164 1.11 -11.78 11.82
C THR A 164 1.81 -12.67 10.78
N ALA A 165 2.63 -13.64 11.22
CA ALA A 165 3.22 -14.65 10.34
C ALA A 165 2.25 -15.80 9.96
N ASN A 166 0.97 -15.76 10.38
CA ASN A 166 -0.02 -16.80 10.12
C ASN A 166 -1.15 -16.27 9.23
N PHE A 167 -1.98 -17.19 8.71
CA PHE A 167 -3.22 -16.86 8.02
C PHE A 167 -4.27 -16.33 9.01
N ARG A 168 -4.55 -15.02 8.99
CA ARG A 168 -5.64 -14.43 9.76
C ARG A 168 -6.37 -13.37 8.91
N GLN A 169 -6.90 -12.33 9.54
CA GLN A 169 -7.92 -11.45 8.97
C GLN A 169 -7.48 -10.76 7.68
N ASP A 170 -6.24 -10.29 7.62
CA ASP A 170 -5.72 -9.60 6.44
C ASP A 170 -5.56 -10.59 5.29
N ALA A 171 -4.96 -11.75 5.56
CA ALA A 171 -4.72 -12.80 4.58
C ALA A 171 -6.00 -13.39 3.94
N PHE A 172 -7.18 -13.18 4.52
CA PHE A 172 -8.45 -13.60 3.91
C PHE A 172 -8.69 -12.94 2.55
N ARG A 173 -8.13 -11.74 2.32
CA ARG A 173 -8.31 -10.96 1.09
C ARG A 173 -7.31 -11.31 -0.02
N THR A 174 -6.38 -12.22 0.23
CA THR A 174 -5.34 -12.62 -0.74
C THR A 174 -5.86 -13.53 -1.87
N ALA A 175 -6.98 -14.23 -1.67
CA ALA A 175 -7.53 -15.22 -2.60
C ALA A 175 -8.34 -14.63 -3.76
#